data_AF-A0A378AVM7-F1
#
_entry.id   AF-A0A378AVM7-F1
#
_cell.length_a   1.000
_cell.length_b   1.000
_cell.length_c   1.000
_cell.angle_alpha   90.00
_cell.angle_beta   90.00
_cell.angle_gamma   90.00
#
_symmetry.space_group_name_H-M   'P 1'
#
loop_
_entity.id
_entity.type
_entity.pdbx_description
1 polymer ?
#
loop_
_entity_poly.entity_id
_entity_poly.type
_entity_poly.pdbx_seq_one_letter_code
_entity_poly.pdbx_strand_id
1 'polypeptide(L)' 'MDEKQLQALANELAKNLKTPEDLSQFDRLLKKLSVEAALNAEMTHHLGV' A
#
# COMPACT_ATOMS: atom_id res chain seq x y z
N MET A 1 11.85 -5.08 -2.19
CA MET A 1 12.00 -5.12 -0.73
C MET A 1 12.51 -6.50 -0.34
N ASP A 2 13.49 -6.58 0.54
CA ASP A 2 13.95 -7.84 1.13
C ASP A 2 13.17 -8.22 2.41
N GLU A 3 13.40 -9.43 2.93
CA GLU A 3 12.68 -9.96 4.09
C GLU A 3 12.83 -9.10 5.35
N LYS A 4 14.01 -8.51 5.59
CA LYS A 4 14.23 -7.63 6.74
C LYS A 4 13.40 -6.35 6.63
N GLN A 5 13.33 -5.78 5.43
CA GLN A 5 12.49 -4.62 5.16
C GLN A 5 11.00 -4.94 5.32
N LEU A 6 10.55 -6.12 4.88
CA LEU A 6 9.17 -6.58 5.07
C LEU A 6 8.83 -6.76 6.55
N GLN A 7 9.73 -7.37 7.32
CA GLN A 7 9.53 -7.55 8.77
C GLN A 7 9.46 -6.21 9.51
N ALA A 8 10.32 -5.25 9.16
CA ALA A 8 10.28 -3.91 9.74
C ALA A 8 8.96 -3.19 9.43
N LEU A 9 8.48 -3.30 8.18
CA LEU A 9 7.19 -2.75 7.79
C LEU A 9 6.03 -3.40 8.56
N ALA A 10 6.02 -4.73 8.69
CA ALA A 10 5.00 -5.45 9.45
C ALA A 10 4.96 -5.00 10.92
N ASN A 11 6.13 -4.82 11.54
CA ASN A 11 6.23 -4.33 12.92
C ASN A 11 5.70 -2.90 13.07
N GLU A 12 5.92 -2.04 12.07
CA GLU A 12 5.41 -0.66 12.09
C GLU A 12 3.89 -0.61 11.93
N LEU A 13 3.35 -1.39 11.00
CA LEU A 13 1.89 -1.51 10.80
C LEU A 13 1.20 -2.03 12.06
N ALA A 14 1.80 -3.01 12.75
CA ALA A 14 1.26 -3.60 13.98
C ALA A 14 1.11 -2.60 15.15
N LYS A 15 1.80 -1.44 15.14
CA LYS A 15 1.63 -0.40 16.16
C LYS A 15 0.25 0.25 16.10
N ASN A 16 -0.33 0.33 14.91
CA ASN A 16 -1.59 1.04 14.63
C ASN A 16 -2.74 0.10 14.23
N LEU A 17 -2.46 -1.06 13.64
CA LEU A 17 -3.46 -2.05 13.22
C LEU A 17 -3.63 -3.13 14.30
N LYS A 18 -4.48 -2.85 15.29
CA LYS A 18 -4.62 -3.69 16.50
C LYS A 18 -5.76 -4.71 16.38
N THR A 19 -6.72 -4.45 15.51
CA THR A 19 -7.91 -5.28 15.32
C THR A 19 -8.00 -5.82 13.89
N PRO A 20 -8.78 -6.91 13.68
CA PRO A 20 -9.09 -7.38 12.33
C PRO A 20 -9.79 -6.31 11.48
N GLU A 21 -10.59 -5.44 12.10
CA GLU A 21 -11.24 -4.33 11.40
C GLU A 21 -10.22 -3.30 10.89
N ASP A 22 -9.23 -2.92 11.71
CA ASP A 22 -8.15 -2.01 11.28
C ASP A 22 -7.40 -2.58 10.06
N LEU A 23 -7.10 -3.88 10.09
CA LEU A 23 -6.46 -4.58 8.96
C LEU A 23 -7.34 -4.55 7.71
N SER A 24 -8.64 -4.79 7.86
CA SER A 24 -9.59 -4.78 6.73
C SER A 24 -9.74 -3.38 6.11
N GLN A 25 -9.67 -2.32 6.92
CA GLN A 25 -9.69 -0.94 6.43
C GLN A 25 -8.39 -0.58 5.73
N PHE A 26 -7.25 -0.96 6.33
CA PHE A 26 -5.93 -0.77 5.72
C PHE A 26 -5.83 -1.46 4.35
N ASP A 27 -6.27 -2.72 4.24
CA ASP A 27 -6.28 -3.45 2.96
C ASP A 27 -7.07 -2.72 1.87
N ARG A 28 -8.27 -2.21 2.20
CA ARG A 28 -9.10 -1.45 1.24
C ARG A 28 -8.41 -0.16 0.79
N LEU A 29 -7.83 0.59 1.73
CA LEU A 29 -7.12 1.83 1.42
C LEU A 29 -5.87 1.57 0.58
N LEU A 30 -5.08 0.56 0.94
CA LEU A 30 -3.88 0.18 0.22
C LEU A 30 -4.20 -0.23 -1.22
N LYS A 31 -5.26 -1.02 -1.44
CA LYS A 31 -5.73 -1.39 -2.78
C LYS A 31 -6.12 -0.17 -3.60
N LYS A 32 -6.91 0.75 -3.03
CA LYS A 32 -7.32 1.99 -3.71
C LYS A 32 -6.10 2.81 -4.16
N LEU A 33 -5.18 3.07 -3.23
CA LEU A 33 -3.96 3.84 -3.51
C LEU A 33 -3.07 3.17 -4.56
N SER A 34 -2.95 1.84 -4.53
CA SER A 34 -2.16 1.09 -5.50
C SER A 34 -2.73 1.18 -6.91
N VAL A 35 -4.07 1.11 -7.04
CA VAL A 35 -4.75 1.29 -8.33
C VAL A 35 -4.63 2.73 -8.83
N GLU A 36 -4.80 3.72 -7.96
CA GLU A 36 -4.62 5.14 -8.31
C GLU A 36 -3.18 5.42 -8.80
N ALA A 37 -2.18 4.85 -8.11
CA ALA A 37 -0.78 4.98 -8.50
C ALA A 37 -0.48 4.30 -9.84
N ALA A 38 -1.00 3.08 -10.06
CA ALA A 38 -0.84 2.37 -11.33
C ALA A 38 -1.49 3.14 -12.48
N LEU A 39 -2.73 3.59 -12.31
CA LEU A 39 -3.43 4.38 -13.32
C LEU A 39 -2.71 5.70 -13.60
N ASN A 40 -2.19 6.39 -12.58
CA ASN A 40 -1.43 7.61 -12.77
C ASN A 40 -0.12 7.37 -13.52
N ALA A 41 0.60 6.29 -13.21
CA ALA A 41 1.80 5.88 -13.93
C ALA A 41 1.49 5.54 -15.40
N GLU A 42 0.38 4.83 -15.66
CA GLU A 42 -0.09 4.57 -17.02
C GLU A 42 -0.47 5.86 -17.74
N MET A 43 -1.17 6.80 -17.11
CA MET A 43 -1.50 8.09 -17.71
C MET A 43 -0.25 8.90 -18.04
N THR A 44 0.74 8.98 -17.15
CA THR A 44 2.03 9.62 -17.43
C THR A 44 2.76 8.93 -18.60
N HIS A 45 2.75 7.59 -18.61
CA HIS A 45 3.40 6.81 -19.67
C HIS A 45 2.73 6.96 -21.04
N HIS A 46 1.40 7.03 -21.09
CA HIS A 46 0.61 7.17 -22.32
C HIS A 46 0.50 8.62 -22.82
N LEU A 47 0.59 9.62 -21.94
CA LEU A 47 0.55 11.03 -22.30
C LEU A 47 1.95 11.60 -22.65
N GLY A 48 3.02 10.82 -22.46
CA GLY A 48 4.37 11.18 -22.89
C GLY A 48 4.94 12.44 -22.23
N VAL A 49 4.46 12.79 -21.02
CA VAL A 49 4.98 13.91 -20.22
C VAL A 49 6.06 13.44 -19.25
#